data_AF-A0AAE3U6Z1-F1
#
_entry.id   AF-A0AAE3U6Z1-F1
#
_cell.length_a   1.000
_cell.length_b   1.000
_cell.length_c   1.000
_cell.angle_alpha   90.00
_cell.angle_beta   90.00
_cell.angle_gamma   90.00
#
_symmetry.space_group_name_H-M   'P 1'
#
loop_
_entity.id
_entity.type
_entity.pdbx_description
1 polymer ?
#
loop_
_entity_poly.entity_id
_entity_poly.type
_entity_poly.pdbx_seq_one_letter_code
_entity_poly.pdbx_strand_id
1 'polypeptide(L)' 'MTGQETLTTPYKSRIPVWRVDAVTEASFGKSNVTYWFNPELGFVKIMYQNYLKQKLTFELIGMKQYQ' A
#
# COMPACT_ATOMS: atom_id res chain seq x y z
N MET A 1 -3.54 12.01 3.86
CA MET A 1 -4.43 11.78 5.01
C MET A 1 -4.15 10.38 5.54
N THR A 2 -3.78 10.29 6.81
CA THR A 2 -3.54 9.00 7.48
C THR A 2 -4.80 8.62 8.25
N GLY A 3 -5.29 7.39 8.09
CA GLY A 3 -6.54 6.96 8.73
C GLY A 3 -6.70 5.45 8.77
N GLN A 4 -7.50 4.97 9.72
CA GLN A 4 -7.92 3.57 9.73
C GLN A 4 -9.02 3.37 8.70
N GLU A 5 -8.91 2.30 7.92
CA GLU A 5 -9.94 1.86 7.01
C GLU A 5 -9.95 0.33 6.89
N THR A 6 -10.85 -0.20 6.09
CA THR A 6 -10.96 -1.63 5.82
C THR A 6 -10.76 -1.89 4.34
N LEU A 7 -9.83 -2.78 4.01
CA LEU A 7 -9.54 -3.20 2.64
C LEU A 7 -10.14 -4.58 2.33
N THR A 8 -10.63 -4.69 1.10
CA THR A 8 -10.92 -5.96 0.43
C THR A 8 -9.73 -6.29 -0.47
N THR A 9 -9.25 -7.51 -0.38
CA THR A 9 -8.16 -8.05 -1.22
C THR A 9 -8.54 -9.44 -1.73
N PRO A 10 -7.83 -9.98 -2.74
CA PRO A 10 -8.00 -11.38 -3.15
C PRO A 10 -7.75 -12.38 -2.02
N TYR A 11 -6.92 -12.05 -1.03
CA TYR A 11 -6.69 -12.88 0.15
C TYR A 11 -7.88 -12.89 1.12
N LYS A 12 -8.40 -11.70 1.48
CA LYS A 12 -9.47 -11.54 2.46
C LYS A 12 -10.29 -10.28 2.19
N SER A 13 -11.60 -10.38 2.38
CA SER A 13 -12.57 -9.31 2.08
C SER A 13 -12.70 -8.23 3.16
N ARG A 14 -12.10 -8.44 4.33
CA ARG A 14 -12.18 -7.48 5.44
C ARG A 14 -10.88 -7.47 6.23
N ILE A 15 -9.97 -6.58 5.85
CA ILE A 15 -8.68 -6.39 6.53
C ILE A 15 -8.63 -4.96 7.08
N PRO A 16 -8.62 -4.76 8.41
CA PRO A 16 -8.42 -3.45 8.99
C PRO A 16 -6.98 -2.99 8.72
N VAL A 17 -6.81 -1.77 8.23
CA VAL A 17 -5.52 -1.24 7.80
C VAL A 17 -5.36 0.22 8.21
N TRP A 18 -4.11 0.62 8.36
CA TRP A 18 -3.72 2.03 8.39
C TRP A 18 -3.33 2.45 6.98
N ARG A 19 -4.09 3.38 6.40
CA ARG A 19 -3.72 4.05 5.16
C ARG A 19 -2.74 5.16 5.49
N VAL A 20 -1.59 5.17 4.82
CA VAL A 20 -0.57 6.21 4.95
C VAL A 20 -0.24 6.77 3.57
N ASP A 21 -0.26 8.09 3.44
CA ASP A 21 0.21 8.80 2.25
C ASP A 21 1.58 9.42 2.54
N ALA A 22 2.54 9.19 1.65
CA ALA A 22 3.84 9.83 1.68
C ALA A 22 4.21 10.40 0.31
N VAL A 23 4.96 11.49 0.34
CA VAL A 23 5.44 12.19 -0.86
C VAL A 23 6.96 12.28 -0.75
N THR A 24 7.64 11.99 -1.85
CA THR A 24 9.08 12.17 -1.98
C THR A 24 9.35 13.17 -3.09
N GLU A 25 10.15 14.18 -2.79
CA GLU A 25 10.53 15.22 -3.74
C GLU A 25 12.00 15.07 -4.11
N ALA A 26 12.28 15.12 -5.41
CA ALA A 26 13.62 15.16 -5.99
C ALA A 26 13.71 16.30 -7.00
N SER A 27 14.93 16.64 -7.45
CA SER A 27 15.17 17.72 -8.42
C SER A 27 14.40 17.53 -9.74
N PHE A 28 14.14 16.28 -10.13
CA PHE A 28 13.40 15.92 -11.35
C PHE A 28 11.89 15.71 -11.13
N GLY A 29 11.36 15.96 -9.93
CA GLY A 29 9.92 15.99 -9.66
C GLY A 29 9.48 15.23 -8.41
N LYS A 30 8.16 15.09 -8.25
CA LYS A 30 7.52 14.50 -7.07
C LYS A 30 7.02 13.09 -7.33
N SER A 31 7.31 12.17 -6.41
CA SER A 31 6.73 10.83 -6.37
C SER A 31 5.80 10.71 -5.17
N ASN A 32 4.75 9.90 -5.32
CA ASN A 32 3.76 9.67 -4.27
C ASN A 32 3.72 8.18 -3.98
N VAL A 33 3.63 7.83 -2.70
CA VAL A 33 3.37 6.45 -2.27
C VAL A 33 2.23 6.48 -1.27
N THR A 34 1.21 5.66 -1.52
CA THR A 34 0.18 5.34 -0.54
C THR A 34 0.32 3.87 -0.19
N TYR A 35 0.38 3.54 1.09
CA TYR A 35 0.41 2.16 1.53
C TYR A 35 -0.61 1.89 2.63
N TRP A 36 -1.04 0.64 2.70
CA TRP A 36 -2.01 0.14 3.66
C TRP A 36 -1.36 -0.94 4.49
N PHE A 37 -1.18 -0.66 5.77
CA PHE A 37 -0.46 -1.53 6.69
C PHE A 37 -1.43 -2.16 7.70
N ASN A 38 -1.33 -3.48 7.86
CA ASN A 38 -1.99 -4.23 8.93
C ASN A 38 -0.89 -4.80 9.86
N PRO A 39 -1.02 -4.70 11.20
CA PRO A 39 0.01 -5.17 12.12
C PRO A 39 0.36 -6.67 12.03
N GLU A 40 -0.58 -7.52 11.59
CA GLU A 40 -0.39 -8.96 11.50
C GLU A 40 0.06 -9.39 10.09
N LEU A 41 -0.39 -8.70 9.05
CA LEU A 41 -0.16 -9.06 7.64
C LEU A 41 0.94 -8.23 6.97
N GLY A 42 1.38 -7.14 7.58
CA GLY A 42 2.31 -6.18 6.98
C GLY A 42 1.65 -5.30 5.92
N PHE A 43 2.32 -5.12 4.77
CA PHE A 43 1.80 -4.31 3.66
C PHE A 43 0.72 -5.06 2.89
N VAL A 44 -0.53 -4.66 3.08
CA VAL A 44 -1.71 -5.24 2.42
C VAL A 44 -1.85 -4.71 0.99
N LYS A 45 -1.51 -3.43 0.79
CA LYS A 45 -1.51 -2.77 -0.51
C LYS A 45 -0.47 -1.66 -0.54
N ILE A 46 0.13 -1.43 -1.71
CA ILE A 46 1.00 -0.28 -1.98
C ILE A 46 0.62 0.27 -3.35
N MET A 47 0.45 1.58 -3.44
CA MET A 47 0.28 2.31 -4.68
C MET A 47 1.39 3.35 -4.78
N TYR A 48 2.26 3.19 -5.75
CA TYR A 48 3.34 4.11 -6.04
C TYR A 48 3.09 4.82 -7.37
N GLN A 49 3.34 6.12 -7.41
CA GLN A 49 3.36 6.91 -8.63
C GLN A 49 4.64 7.73 -8.68
N ASN A 50 5.46 7.55 -9.70
CA ASN A 50 6.68 8.34 -9.86
C ASN A 50 6.41 9.73 -10.47
N TYR A 51 7.48 10.51 -10.60
CA TYR A 51 7.48 11.86 -11.19
C TYR A 51 7.03 11.91 -12.65
N LEU A 52 7.16 10.81 -13.40
CA LEU A 52 6.64 10.64 -14.76
C LEU A 52 5.19 10.13 -14.82
N LYS A 53 4.48 10.14 -13.68
CA LYS A 53 3.09 9.64 -13.54
C LYS A 53 2.92 8.13 -13.80
N GLN A 54 4.00 7.36 -13.88
CA GLN A 54 3.94 5.90 -13.99
C GLN A 54 3.51 5.30 -12.65
N LYS A 55 2.63 4.30 -12.70
CA LYS A 55 1.99 3.70 -11.52
C LYS A 55 2.42 2.27 -11.31
N LEU A 56 2.70 1.91 -10.07
CA LEU A 56 2.92 0.54 -9.61
C LEU A 56 1.96 0.24 -8.46
N THR A 57 1.29 -0.91 -8.53
CA THR A 57 0.37 -1.35 -7.47
C THR A 57 0.75 -2.76 -7.03
N PHE A 58 0.88 -2.95 -5.72
CA PHE A 58 1.07 -4.24 -5.07
C PHE A 58 -0.14 -4.50 -4.18
N GLU A 59 -0.62 -5.73 -4.15
CA GLU A 59 -1.78 -6.13 -3.34
C GLU A 59 -1.58 -7.56 -2.80
N LEU A 60 -2.00 -7.78 -1.56
CA LEU A 60 -1.90 -9.07 -0.89
C LEU A 60 -2.86 -10.08 -1.51
N ILE A 61 -2.31 -11.12 -2.15
CA ILE A 61 -3.10 -12.19 -2.78
C ILE A 61 -3.14 -13.49 -1.98
N GLY A 62 -2.27 -13.66 -0.98
CA GLY A 62 -2.23 -14.86 -0.15
C GLY A 62 -1.02 -14.91 0.78
N MET A 63 -1.05 -15.84 1.74
CA MET A 63 0.03 -16.11 2.69
C MET A 63 0.53 -17.54 2.48
N LYS A 64 1.85 -17.74 2.44
CA LYS A 64 2.46 -19.07 2.53
C LYS A 64 2.96 -19.29 3.95
N GLN A 65 2.56 -20.41 4.56
CA GLN A 65 3.18 -20.88 5.78
C GLN A 65 4.46 -21.64 5.42
N TYR A 66 5.57 -21.26 6.03
CA TYR A 66 6.78 -22.06 6.01
C TYR A 66 6.72 -22.97 7.24
N GLN A 67 6.70 -24.28 7.01
CA GLN A 67 6.81 -25.31 8.04
C GLN A 67 8.27 -25.54 8.39
#